data_AF-A0A820CPG0-F1
#
_entry.id   AF-A0A820CPG0-F1
#
_cell.length_a   1.000
_cell.length_b   1.000
_cell.length_c   1.000
_cell.angle_alpha   90.00
_cell.angle_beta   90.00
_cell.angle_gamma   90.00
#
_symmetry.space_group_name_H-M   'P 1'
#
loop_
_entity.id
_entity.type
_entity.pdbx_description
1 polymer ?
#
loop_
_entity_poly.entity_id
_entity_poly.type
_entity_poly.pdbx_seq_one_letter_code
_entity_poly.pdbx_strand_id
1 'polypeptide(L)'
;MLNRYTTKLNLFLFTLLFILYLSLGAYVFSFVEQPTEQMIINEMAKIRKDFLGKYTCVQEDDFESFIVTLLDANKHGVDARTNFTT
;
A
#
# COMPACT_ATOMS: atom_id res chain seq x y z
N MET A 1 -15.55 -9.21 45.84
CA MET A 1 -14.23 -9.40 45.18
C MET A 1 -14.27 -10.34 43.98
N LEU A 2 -15.05 -11.42 44.00
CA LEU A 2 -15.22 -12.38 42.89
C LEU A 2 -15.59 -11.73 41.54
N ASN A 3 -16.57 -10.81 41.52
CA ASN A 3 -17.02 -10.15 40.29
C ASN A 3 -15.90 -9.35 39.58
N ARG A 4 -14.99 -8.73 40.34
CA ARG A 4 -13.87 -7.95 39.80
C ARG A 4 -12.83 -8.83 39.12
N TYR A 5 -12.68 -10.09 39.55
CA TYR A 5 -11.77 -11.05 38.93
C TYR A 5 -12.37 -11.62 37.64
N THR A 6 -13.67 -11.93 37.64
CA THR A 6 -14.41 -12.37 36.46
C THR A 6 -14.41 -11.31 35.35
N THR A 7 -14.63 -10.03 35.67
CA THR A 7 -14.54 -8.95 34.68
C THR A 7 -13.15 -8.82 34.07
N LYS A 8 -12.08 -8.95 34.87
CA LYS A 8 -10.70 -8.92 34.37
C LYS A 8 -10.39 -10.10 33.45
N LEU A 9 -10.86 -11.29 33.80
CA LEU A 9 -10.71 -12.50 32.97
C LEU A 9 -11.46 -12.35 31.65
N ASN A 10 -12.70 -11.84 31.68
CA ASN A 10 -13.50 -11.63 30.48
C ASN A 10 -12.85 -10.60 29.54
N LEU A 11 -12.31 -9.50 30.09
CA LEU A 11 -11.58 -8.51 29.30
C LEU A 11 -10.34 -9.12 28.65
N PHE A 12 -9.55 -9.89 29.40
CA PHE A 12 -8.38 -10.56 28.86
C PHE A 12 -8.75 -11.54 27.75
N LEU A 13 -9.80 -12.34 27.94
CA LEU A 13 -10.28 -13.28 26.93
C LEU A 13 -10.77 -12.56 25.67
N PHE A 14 -11.52 -11.46 25.84
CA PHE A 14 -12.00 -10.66 24.72
C PHE A 14 -10.83 -10.07 23.92
N THR A 15 -9.83 -9.50 24.60
CA THR A 15 -8.62 -8.99 23.94
C THR A 15 -7.87 -10.10 23.20
N LEU A 16 -7.74 -11.28 23.80
CA LEU A 16 -7.07 -12.42 23.16
C LEU A 16 -7.82 -12.85 21.89
N LEU A 17 -9.14 -13.00 21.96
CA LEU A 17 -9.98 -13.34 20.81
C LEU A 17 -9.91 -12.28 19.72
N PHE A 18 -9.89 -11.00 20.11
CA PHE A 18 -9.78 -9.89 19.16
C PHE A 18 -8.42 -9.91 18.43
N ILE A 19 -7.32 -10.16 19.15
CA ILE A 19 -6.00 -10.31 18.53
C ILE A 19 -6.00 -11.49 17.56
N LEU A 20 -6.53 -12.64 17.97
CA LEU A 20 -6.63 -13.83 17.09
C LEU A 20 -7.44 -13.53 15.83
N TYR A 21 -8.57 -12.83 15.98
CA TYR A 21 -9.40 -12.40 14.87
C TYR A 21 -8.64 -11.49 13.89
N LEU A 22 -7.91 -10.49 14.40
CA LEU A 22 -7.08 -9.62 13.55
C LEU A 22 -5.94 -10.38 12.87
N SER A 23 -5.28 -11.32 13.56
CA SER A 23 -4.22 -12.14 12.96
C SER A 23 -4.77 -13.04 11.85
N LEU A 24 -5.96 -13.61 12.03
CA LEU A 24 -6.63 -14.38 10.99
C LEU A 24 -6.95 -13.50 9.77
N GLY A 25 -7.51 -12.31 10.01
CA GLY A 25 -7.78 -11.33 8.95
C GLY A 25 -6.51 -10.94 8.19
N ALA A 26 -5.44 -10.61 8.90
CA ALA A 26 -4.14 -10.27 8.30
C ALA A 26 -3.58 -11.43 7.46
N TYR A 27 -3.70 -12.67 7.93
CA TYR A 27 -3.26 -13.84 7.18
C TYR A 27 -4.07 -14.04 5.89
N VAL A 28 -5.40 -13.94 5.97
CA VAL A 28 -6.28 -14.07 4.80
C VAL A 28 -6.02 -12.96 3.79
N PHE A 29 -5.94 -11.70 4.24
CA PHE A 29 -5.65 -10.57 3.35
C PHE A 29 -4.28 -10.70 2.71
N SER A 30 -3.24 -11.03 3.48
CA SER A 30 -1.91 -11.23 2.92
C SER A 30 -1.90 -12.33 1.86
N PHE A 31 -2.56 -13.47 2.13
CA PHE A 31 -2.62 -14.56 1.15
C PHE A 31 -3.36 -14.18 -0.14
N VAL A 32 -4.46 -13.42 -0.03
CA VAL A 32 -5.28 -13.02 -1.17
C VAL A 32 -4.65 -11.87 -1.97
N GLU A 33 -4.03 -10.89 -1.31
CA GLU A 33 -3.52 -9.67 -1.94
C GLU A 33 -2.10 -9.82 -2.47
N GLN A 34 -1.24 -10.61 -1.83
CA GLN A 34 0.16 -10.81 -2.23
C GLN A 34 0.39 -11.17 -3.71
N PRO A 35 -0.37 -12.09 -4.36
CA PRO A 35 -0.17 -12.38 -5.77
C PRO A 35 -0.48 -11.18 -6.68
N THR A 36 -1.51 -10.41 -6.34
CA THR A 36 -1.90 -9.21 -7.08
C THR A 36 -0.88 -8.09 -6.89
N GLU A 37 -0.41 -7.89 -5.66
CA GLU A 37 0.66 -6.93 -5.35
C GLU A 37 1.92 -7.22 -6.17
N GLN A 38 2.37 -8.48 -6.21
CA GLN A 38 3.54 -8.86 -6.99
C GLN A 38 3.32 -8.65 -8.50
N MET A 39 2.11 -8.90 -8.99
CA MET A 39 1.75 -8.64 -10.39
C MET A 39 1.88 -7.16 -10.74
N ILE A 40 1.36 -6.27 -9.88
CA ILE A 40 1.45 -4.82 -10.05
C ILE A 40 2.91 -4.36 -10.03
N ILE A 41 3.71 -4.83 -9.07
CA ILE A 41 5.15 -4.49 -8.99
C ILE A 41 5.87 -4.87 -10.29
N ASN A 42 5.62 -6.09 -10.79
CA ASN A 42 6.23 -6.57 -12.02
C ASN A 42 5.78 -5.76 -13.25
N GLU A 43 4.50 -5.39 -13.31
CA GLU A 43 3.95 -4.56 -14.38
C GLU A 43 4.56 -3.15 -14.36
N MET A 44 4.68 -2.52 -13.19
CA MET A 44 5.32 -1.21 -13.04
C MET A 44 6.79 -1.26 -13.48
N ALA A 45 7.54 -2.28 -13.08
CA ALA A 45 8.92 -2.47 -13.50
C ALA A 45 9.04 -2.63 -15.03
N LYS A 46 8.12 -3.38 -15.64
CA LYS A 46 8.04 -3.54 -17.09
C LYS A 46 7.74 -2.21 -17.79
N ILE A 47 6.72 -1.47 -17.34
CA ILE A 47 6.33 -0.18 -17.92
C ILE A 47 7.49 0.81 -17.85
N ARG A 48 8.18 0.90 -16.71
CA ARG A 48 9.37 1.75 -16.55
C ARG A 48 10.46 1.38 -17.55
N LYS A 49 10.80 0.09 -17.64
CA LYS A 49 11.83 -0.40 -18.57
C LYS A 49 11.47 -0.10 -20.03
N ASP A 50 10.22 -0.36 -20.40
CA ASP A 50 9.72 -0.11 -21.76
C ASP A 50 9.73 1.40 -22.08
N PHE A 51 9.39 2.27 -21.11
CA PHE A 51 9.44 3.72 -21.27
C PHE A 51 10.86 4.25 -21.47
N LEU A 52 11.79 3.91 -20.58
CA LEU A 52 13.19 4.34 -20.68
C LEU A 52 13.89 3.76 -21.91
N GLY A 53 13.54 2.53 -22.30
CA GLY A 53 14.03 1.93 -23.55
C GLY A 53 13.51 2.63 -24.81
N LYS A 54 12.26 3.13 -24.78
CA LYS A 54 11.66 3.86 -25.90
C LYS A 54 12.16 5.30 -25.99
N TYR A 55 12.45 5.94 -24.86
CA TYR A 55 12.84 7.34 -24.78
C TYR A 55 14.24 7.49 -24.18
N THR A 56 15.28 7.20 -24.97
CA THR A 56 16.68 7.25 -24.54
C THR A 56 17.18 8.67 -24.19
N CYS A 57 16.38 9.70 -24.46
CA CYS A 57 16.66 11.07 -24.06
C CYS A 57 16.31 11.37 -22.58
N VAL A 58 15.59 10.47 -21.91
CA VAL A 58 15.19 10.61 -20.51
C VAL A 58 16.17 9.82 -19.65
N GLN A 59 16.82 10.50 -18.71
CA GLN A 59 17.66 9.82 -17.71
C GLN A 59 16.79 9.11 -16.68
N GLU A 60 17.29 8.00 -16.16
CA GLU A 60 16.56 7.19 -15.19
C GLU A 60 16.29 7.96 -13.88
N ASP A 61 17.28 8.71 -13.39
CA ASP A 61 17.16 9.54 -12.19
C ASP A 61 16.10 10.66 -12.35
N ASP A 62 16.06 11.31 -13.53
CA ASP A 62 15.08 12.35 -13.84
C ASP A 62 13.66 11.78 -13.90
N PHE A 63 13.51 10.57 -14.46
CA PHE A 63 12.24 9.86 -14.49
C PHE A 63 11.75 9.51 -13.09
N GLU A 64 12.61 8.96 -12.23
CA GLU A 64 12.25 8.67 -10.84
C GLU A 64 11.83 9.92 -10.08
N SER A 65 12.62 10.99 -10.19
CA SER A 65 12.33 12.28 -9.56
C SER A 65 10.96 12.81 -9.98
N PHE A 66 10.65 12.76 -11.28
CA PHE A 66 9.34 13.14 -11.81
C PHE A 66 8.20 12.31 -11.22
N ILE A 67 8.36 10.98 -11.14
CA ILE A 67 7.34 10.10 -10.55
C ILE A 67 7.12 10.41 -9.06
N VAL A 68 8.18 10.65 -8.29
CA VAL A 68 8.07 11.03 -6.87
C VAL A 68 7.31 12.34 -6.72
N THR A 69 7.65 13.37 -7.50
CA THR A 69 6.93 14.66 -7.49
C THR A 69 5.47 14.49 -7.88
N LEU A 70 5.17 13.67 -8.88
CA LEU A 70 3.79 13.40 -9.32
C LEU A 70 2.98 12.68 -8.24
N LEU A 71 3.57 11.71 -7.55
CA LEU A 71 2.93 11.01 -6.43
C LEU A 71 2.70 11.95 -5.23
N ASP A 72 3.63 12.85 -4.96
CA ASP A 72 3.48 13.86 -3.90
C ASP A 72 2.34 14.84 -4.20
N ALA A 73 2.28 15.37 -5.43
CA ALA A 73 1.18 16.21 -5.89
C ALA A 73 -0.18 15.49 -5.76
N ASN A 74 -0.25 14.21 -6.14
CA ASN A 74 -1.47 13.40 -6.02
C ASN A 74 -1.89 13.22 -4.55
N LYS A 75 -0.95 12.97 -3.63
CA LYS A 75 -1.23 12.93 -2.17
C LYS A 75 -1.83 14.23 -1.66
N HIS A 76 -1.52 15.36 -2.30
CA HIS A 76 -2.10 16.67 -2.00
C HIS A 76 -3.40 16.98 -2.78
N GLY A 77 -3.98 15.99 -3.48
CA GLY A 77 -5.24 16.12 -4.22
C GLY A 77 -5.11 16.77 -5.59
N VAL A 78 -3.90 16.97 -6.09
CA VAL A 78 -3.64 17.54 -7.41
C VAL A 78 -3.59 16.40 -8.44
N ASP A 79 -4.54 16.40 -9.38
CA ASP A 79 -4.59 15.41 -10.45
C ASP A 79 -3.67 15.82 -11.61
N ALA A 80 -2.58 15.11 -11.81
CA ALA A 80 -1.62 15.36 -12.90
C ALA A 80 -2.20 15.08 -14.31
N ARG A 81 -3.40 14.48 -14.41
CA ARG A 81 -4.05 14.17 -15.70
C ARG A 81 -4.83 15.35 -16.27
N THR A 82 -5.09 16.39 -15.49
CA THR A 82 -5.77 17.58 -16.01
C THR A 82 -4.83 18.34 -16.94
N ASN A 83 -5.34 18.78 -18.10
CA ASN A 83 -4.60 19.69 -18.98
C ASN A 83 -4.32 20.99 -18.22
N PHE A 84 -3.11 21.13 -17.69
CA PHE A 84 -2.59 22.40 -17.22
C PHE A 84 -2.26 23.24 -18.46
N THR A 85 -3.28 23.83 -19.05
CA THR A 85 -3.14 24.90 -20.03
C THR A 85 -3.40 26.20 -19.29
N THR A 86 -2.33 26.80 -18.76
CA THR A 86 -2.31 28.20 -18.31
C THR A 86 -1.10 28.86 -18.96
#